data_AF-A0A519QJG4-F1
#
_entry.id   AF-A0A519QJG4-F1
#
_cell.length_a   1.000
_cell.length_b   1.000
_cell.length_c   1.000
_cell.angle_alpha   90.00
_cell.angle_beta   90.00
_cell.angle_gamma   90.00
#
_symmetry.space_group_name_H-M   'P 1'
#
loop_
_entity.id
_entity.type
_entity.pdbx_description
1 polymer ?
#
loop_
_entity_poly.entity_id
_entity_poly.type
_entity_poly.pdbx_seq_one_letter_code
_entity_poly.pdbx_strand_id
1 'polypeptide(L)'
;REGNQPYVFFEGPPSANGLPGIHHVMARAIKDIFCRYKTQKGFQVKRKAGWDTHGLPVELGTEKELGITKEDIGKTISIEEYNEACKKTVMRYTDVWNDLTEKMGYWVDMEDPYVTYKPKYMESVWWLLKQIYDKGLLYKGYTIQPYSPKAGTGLSSHEVNQPGAYRDVTDTTIVAQFQTLPETLPSFLQGFGDVHFLAWTTTPWTLPSNTALTVGPKIDYVLVKTFNQYTFEPINVVLAKNLVGKQFDKKSNYTEVKDDFEIKLYPLKRSLLIKDAEEKSKAQKEYFATLSNEEVEKLYKKADLVFSKEWDYNDYLNNFQIPFDEERKKSEIPYLILAEAKGADLVGIKYEQLLPYALPYQNPENAFRVISGDFVTTEDGTGIVHTAPTFGADDAKVAKEA
;
A
#
# COMPACT_ATOMS: atom_id res chain seq x y z
N ARG A 1 -29.78 7.22 49.42
CA ARG A 1 -31.17 7.56 49.03
C ARG A 1 -31.88 6.28 48.60
N GLU A 2 -32.07 5.37 49.54
CA GLU A 2 -32.67 4.07 49.24
C GLU A 2 -34.17 4.22 48.95
N GLY A 3 -34.70 3.44 47.99
CA GLY A 3 -36.10 3.51 47.57
C GLY A 3 -36.47 4.66 46.62
N ASN A 4 -35.57 5.62 46.37
CA ASN A 4 -35.82 6.72 45.43
C ASN A 4 -35.58 6.32 43.98
N GLN A 5 -36.08 7.15 43.04
CA GLN A 5 -35.89 6.95 41.60
C GLN A 5 -34.40 6.77 41.25
N PRO A 6 -34.01 5.67 40.56
CA PRO A 6 -32.62 5.42 40.23
C PRO A 6 -32.14 6.33 39.11
N TYR A 7 -30.89 6.79 39.23
CA TYR A 7 -30.13 7.36 38.13
C TYR A 7 -28.94 6.42 37.88
N VAL A 8 -29.00 5.69 36.77
CA VAL A 8 -28.00 4.69 36.41
C VAL A 8 -26.78 5.40 35.81
N PHE A 9 -25.62 5.11 36.38
CA PHE A 9 -24.34 5.63 35.96
C PHE A 9 -23.41 4.46 35.65
N PHE A 10 -22.73 4.54 34.50
CA PHE A 10 -21.71 3.56 34.11
C PHE A 10 -20.35 4.23 34.11
N GLU A 11 -19.43 3.70 34.92
CA GLU A 11 -18.03 4.07 34.87
C GLU A 11 -17.35 3.26 33.78
N GLY A 12 -16.82 3.93 32.74
CA GLY A 12 -15.91 3.30 31.79
C GLY A 12 -14.66 2.82 32.53
N PRO A 13 -14.31 1.52 32.46
CA PRO A 13 -13.25 0.95 33.28
C PRO A 13 -11.88 1.37 32.72
N PRO A 14 -11.01 2.03 33.51
CA PRO A 14 -9.61 2.20 33.12
C PRO A 14 -8.85 0.86 33.16
N SER A 15 -7.78 0.77 32.38
CA SER A 15 -6.76 -0.26 32.57
C SER A 15 -5.81 0.17 33.69
N ALA A 16 -5.58 -0.71 34.68
CA ALA A 16 -4.68 -0.44 35.81
C ALA A 16 -3.21 -0.83 35.53
N ASN A 17 -2.83 -0.97 34.26
CA ASN A 17 -1.46 -1.25 33.84
C ASN A 17 -0.57 0.02 33.74
N GLY A 18 -1.11 1.21 34.04
CA GLY A 18 -0.36 2.47 33.99
C GLY A 18 -0.78 3.50 35.06
N LEU A 19 0.06 4.52 35.24
CA LEU A 19 -0.20 5.63 36.16
C LEU A 19 -1.36 6.51 35.66
N PRO A 20 -2.20 7.05 36.57
CA PRO A 20 -3.23 7.99 36.16
C PRO A 20 -2.62 9.33 35.70
N GLY A 21 -3.17 9.93 34.63
CA GLY A 21 -2.81 11.27 34.16
C GLY A 21 -3.95 12.30 34.30
N ILE A 22 -3.68 13.54 33.89
CA ILE A 22 -4.64 14.67 34.01
C ILE A 22 -5.97 14.40 33.31
N HIS A 23 -5.96 13.68 32.19
CA HIS A 23 -7.17 13.30 31.46
C HIS A 23 -8.11 12.43 32.30
N HIS A 24 -7.58 11.56 33.18
CA HIS A 24 -8.39 10.79 34.11
C HIS A 24 -9.06 11.67 35.16
N VAL A 25 -8.33 12.66 35.70
CA VAL A 25 -8.87 13.63 36.67
C VAL A 25 -10.00 14.44 36.04
N MET A 26 -9.81 14.95 34.82
CA MET A 26 -10.83 15.70 34.09
C MET A 26 -12.09 14.87 33.85
N ALA A 27 -11.94 13.64 33.34
CA ALA A 27 -13.07 12.76 33.07
C ALA A 27 -13.84 12.43 34.36
N ARG A 28 -13.14 12.07 35.45
CA ARG A 28 -13.76 11.74 36.74
C ARG A 28 -14.43 12.93 37.40
N ALA A 29 -13.86 14.14 37.29
CA ALA A 29 -14.49 15.35 37.81
C ALA A 29 -15.85 15.61 37.18
N ILE A 30 -15.96 15.50 35.85
CA ILE A 30 -17.24 15.66 35.13
C ILE A 30 -18.26 14.62 35.62
N LYS A 31 -17.86 13.33 35.67
CA LYS A 31 -18.74 12.25 36.12
C LYS A 31 -19.24 12.45 37.54
N ASP A 32 -18.37 12.88 38.46
CA ASP A 32 -18.74 13.11 39.85
C ASP A 32 -19.70 14.28 40.01
N ILE A 33 -19.49 15.40 39.30
CA ILE A 33 -20.36 16.59 39.34
C ILE A 33 -21.81 16.20 39.06
N PHE A 34 -22.06 15.44 37.99
CA PHE A 34 -23.42 15.03 37.63
C PHE A 34 -24.00 14.02 38.61
N CYS A 35 -23.20 13.05 39.08
CA CYS A 35 -23.63 12.09 40.08
C CYS A 35 -24.03 12.79 41.39
N ARG A 36 -23.26 13.79 41.85
CA ARG A 36 -23.59 14.62 43.01
C ARG A 36 -24.85 15.44 42.78
N TYR A 37 -24.94 16.13 41.66
CA TYR A 37 -26.12 16.91 41.28
C TYR A 37 -27.41 16.07 41.31
N LYS A 38 -27.38 14.87 40.71
CA LYS A 38 -28.53 13.94 40.72
C LYS A 38 -28.86 13.45 42.13
N THR A 39 -27.84 13.19 42.95
CA THR A 39 -28.03 12.83 44.37
C THR A 39 -28.74 13.96 45.13
N GLN A 40 -28.37 15.23 44.88
CA GLN A 40 -29.01 16.41 45.48
C GLN A 40 -30.45 16.61 44.99
N LYS A 41 -30.75 16.25 43.74
CA LYS A 41 -32.12 16.23 43.18
C LYS A 41 -32.99 15.07 43.70
N GLY A 42 -32.48 14.26 44.63
CA GLY A 42 -33.24 13.19 45.27
C GLY A 42 -33.12 11.83 44.61
N PHE A 43 -32.34 11.66 43.54
CA PHE A 43 -32.16 10.36 42.89
C PHE A 43 -31.30 9.41 43.72
N GLN A 44 -31.53 8.11 43.56
CA GLN A 44 -30.58 7.07 44.00
C GLN A 44 -29.50 6.89 42.93
N VAL A 45 -28.27 7.28 43.24
CA VAL A 45 -27.12 7.12 42.33
C VAL A 45 -26.17 6.07 42.91
N LYS A 46 -26.21 4.84 42.37
CA LYS A 46 -25.23 3.80 42.69
C LYS A 46 -24.00 4.00 41.79
N ARG A 47 -22.81 4.02 42.38
CA ARG A 47 -21.56 4.36 41.69
C ARG A 47 -20.55 3.26 41.95
N LYS A 48 -20.27 2.44 40.94
CA LYS A 48 -19.39 1.29 41.05
C LYS A 48 -18.21 1.48 40.10
N ALA A 49 -17.00 1.36 40.61
CA ALA A 49 -15.82 1.38 39.78
C ALA A 49 -15.66 0.07 39.01
N GLY A 50 -14.75 0.06 38.04
CA GLY A 50 -14.32 -1.18 37.44
C GLY A 50 -12.97 -1.07 36.76
N TRP A 51 -12.43 -2.23 36.41
CA TRP A 51 -11.09 -2.38 35.85
C TRP A 51 -11.14 -3.20 34.57
N ASP A 52 -10.53 -2.67 33.52
CA ASP A 52 -10.32 -3.40 32.28
C ASP A 52 -8.96 -4.09 32.32
N THR A 53 -8.98 -5.42 32.22
CA THR A 53 -7.89 -6.27 32.65
C THR A 53 -7.40 -7.29 31.62
N HIS A 54 -7.96 -7.29 30.41
CA HIS A 54 -7.54 -8.16 29.31
C HIS A 54 -6.97 -7.37 28.14
N GLY A 55 -6.43 -8.08 27.16
CA GLY A 55 -6.08 -7.52 25.85
C GLY A 55 -4.62 -7.10 25.70
N LEU A 56 -4.30 -6.68 24.47
CA LEU A 56 -2.94 -6.39 24.02
C LEU A 56 -2.15 -5.40 24.89
N PRO A 57 -2.72 -4.32 25.43
CA PRO A 57 -1.96 -3.39 26.27
C PRO A 57 -1.40 -4.03 27.53
N VAL A 58 -2.09 -5.01 28.11
CA VAL A 58 -1.62 -5.76 29.29
C VAL A 58 -0.56 -6.76 28.85
N GLU A 59 -0.85 -7.56 27.82
CA GLU A 59 0.04 -8.58 27.27
C GLU A 59 1.41 -8.01 26.88
N LEU A 60 1.43 -6.92 26.12
CA LEU A 60 2.67 -6.26 25.68
C LEU A 60 3.47 -5.66 26.84
N GLY A 61 2.79 -5.17 27.89
CA GLY A 61 3.43 -4.68 29.10
C GLY A 61 4.12 -5.81 29.86
N THR A 62 3.43 -6.93 30.04
CA THR A 62 3.95 -8.13 30.70
C THR A 62 5.10 -8.77 29.90
N GLU A 63 4.98 -8.87 28.57
CA GLU A 63 6.05 -9.35 27.68
C GLU A 63 7.34 -8.53 27.85
N LYS A 64 7.23 -7.20 27.87
CA LYS A 64 8.37 -6.30 28.06
C LYS A 64 9.03 -6.47 29.44
N GLU A 65 8.25 -6.67 30.49
CA GLU A 65 8.77 -6.88 31.85
C GLU A 65 9.48 -8.22 31.99
N LEU A 66 8.94 -9.27 31.37
CA LEU A 66 9.53 -10.60 31.38
C LEU A 66 10.69 -10.76 30.38
N GLY A 67 10.86 -9.80 29.45
CA GLY A 67 11.88 -9.87 28.41
C GLY A 67 11.61 -10.97 27.38
N ILE A 68 10.32 -11.27 27.13
CA ILE A 68 9.88 -12.33 26.21
C ILE A 68 9.09 -11.76 25.03
N THR A 69 8.81 -12.62 24.06
CA THR A 69 7.93 -12.37 22.92
C THR A 69 6.78 -13.36 22.91
N LYS A 70 5.78 -13.16 22.03
CA LYS A 70 4.69 -14.14 21.87
C LYS A 70 5.15 -15.53 21.47
N GLU A 71 6.32 -15.67 20.83
CA GLU A 71 6.86 -16.96 20.40
C GLU A 71 7.40 -17.83 21.55
N ASP A 72 7.64 -17.21 22.70
CA ASP A 72 8.16 -17.83 23.92
C ASP A 72 7.05 -18.49 24.76
N ILE A 73 5.80 -18.04 24.59
CA ILE A 73 4.63 -18.53 25.31
C ILE A 73 4.34 -19.97 24.89
N GLY A 74 4.29 -20.88 25.86
CA GLY A 74 4.16 -22.32 25.66
C GLY A 74 5.49 -23.04 25.40
N LYS A 75 6.62 -22.32 25.32
CA LYS A 75 7.96 -22.90 25.17
C LYS A 75 8.83 -22.66 26.39
N THR A 76 9.10 -21.39 26.73
CA THR A 76 9.98 -21.00 27.84
C THR A 76 9.20 -20.55 29.07
N ILE A 77 7.95 -20.13 28.88
CA ILE A 77 6.96 -19.87 29.93
C ILE A 77 5.67 -20.60 29.58
N SER A 78 5.01 -21.22 30.56
CA SER A 78 3.70 -21.84 30.30
C SER A 78 2.60 -20.79 30.09
N ILE A 79 1.50 -21.17 29.43
CA ILE A 79 0.33 -20.29 29.25
C ILE A 79 -0.26 -19.87 30.60
N GLU A 80 -0.27 -20.78 31.58
CA GLU A 80 -0.77 -20.50 32.93
C GLU A 80 0.09 -19.47 33.64
N GLU A 81 1.42 -19.65 33.66
CA GLU A 81 2.36 -18.70 34.26
C GLU A 81 2.29 -17.32 33.59
N TYR A 82 2.16 -17.28 32.27
CA TYR A 82 2.00 -16.03 31.53
C TYR A 82 0.70 -15.30 31.89
N ASN A 83 -0.43 -16.01 31.97
CA ASN A 83 -1.71 -15.43 32.36
C ASN A 83 -1.69 -14.93 33.81
N GLU A 84 -1.04 -15.65 34.72
CA GLU A 84 -0.85 -15.19 36.10
C GLU A 84 0.07 -13.97 36.19
N ALA A 85 1.10 -13.88 35.35
CA ALA A 85 1.91 -12.67 35.23
C ALA A 85 1.07 -11.48 34.75
N CYS A 86 0.23 -11.66 33.72
CA CYS A 86 -0.68 -10.62 33.22
C CYS A 86 -1.64 -10.10 34.30
N LYS A 87 -2.25 -11.01 35.09
CA LYS A 87 -3.13 -10.65 36.21
C LYS A 87 -2.41 -9.83 37.28
N LYS A 88 -1.14 -10.14 37.56
CA LYS A 88 -0.33 -9.38 38.53
C LYS A 88 0.02 -8.00 37.98
N THR A 89 0.47 -7.93 36.73
CA THR A 89 0.84 -6.66 36.08
C THR A 89 -0.34 -5.70 36.01
N VAL A 90 -1.55 -6.18 35.69
CA VAL A 90 -2.71 -5.30 35.51
C VAL A 90 -3.28 -4.74 36.81
N MET A 91 -3.02 -5.37 37.95
CA MET A 91 -3.45 -4.86 39.26
C MET A 91 -2.39 -3.97 39.92
N ARG A 92 -1.22 -3.81 39.31
CA ARG A 92 -0.05 -3.17 39.94
C ARG A 92 -0.29 -1.73 40.39
N TYR A 93 -1.05 -0.95 39.62
CA TYR A 93 -1.25 0.47 39.92
C TYR A 93 -2.56 0.78 40.63
N THR A 94 -3.37 -0.23 41.01
CA THR A 94 -4.70 0.01 41.60
C THR A 94 -4.63 0.87 42.87
N ASP A 95 -3.59 0.70 43.68
CA ASP A 95 -3.41 1.48 44.92
C ASP A 95 -3.16 2.97 44.62
N VAL A 96 -2.35 3.27 43.60
CA VAL A 96 -2.10 4.65 43.16
C VAL A 96 -3.37 5.29 42.62
N TRP A 97 -4.18 4.51 41.91
CA TRP A 97 -5.48 4.97 41.43
C TRP A 97 -6.48 5.19 42.57
N ASN A 98 -6.49 4.33 43.60
CA ASN A 98 -7.33 4.48 44.79
C ASN A 98 -6.97 5.78 45.53
N ASP A 99 -5.69 6.01 45.79
CA ASP A 99 -5.18 7.24 46.43
C ASP A 99 -5.58 8.50 45.64
N LEU A 100 -5.43 8.49 44.30
CA LEU A 100 -5.89 9.61 43.48
C LEU A 100 -7.41 9.83 43.59
N THR A 101 -8.20 8.74 43.55
CA THR A 101 -9.67 8.76 43.62
C THR A 101 -10.12 9.46 44.90
N GLU A 102 -9.50 9.11 46.03
CA GLU A 102 -9.76 9.70 47.33
C GLU A 102 -9.34 11.17 47.38
N LYS A 103 -8.10 11.48 46.99
CA LYS A 103 -7.55 12.85 47.00
C LYS A 103 -8.36 13.83 46.16
N MET A 104 -8.87 13.40 45.01
CA MET A 104 -9.71 14.24 44.15
C MET A 104 -11.17 14.32 44.62
N GLY A 105 -11.54 13.57 45.66
CA GLY A 105 -12.89 13.51 46.19
C GLY A 105 -13.89 12.81 45.27
N TYR A 106 -13.45 11.91 44.39
CA TYR A 106 -14.36 11.22 43.48
C TYR A 106 -15.12 10.11 44.23
N TRP A 107 -16.40 10.35 44.55
CA TRP A 107 -17.21 9.38 45.30
C TRP A 107 -17.66 8.24 44.39
N VAL A 108 -16.94 7.13 44.44
CA VAL A 108 -17.23 5.87 43.74
C VAL A 108 -16.83 4.70 44.62
N ASP A 109 -17.56 3.59 44.55
CA ASP A 109 -17.21 2.35 45.25
C ASP A 109 -15.97 1.70 44.62
N MET A 110 -14.86 1.79 45.34
CA MET A 110 -13.57 1.15 45.02
C MET A 110 -13.34 -0.13 45.84
N GLU A 111 -14.22 -0.47 46.79
CA GLU A 111 -14.10 -1.65 47.65
C GLU A 111 -14.58 -2.92 46.93
N ASP A 112 -15.68 -2.81 46.16
CA ASP A 112 -16.16 -3.88 45.28
C ASP A 112 -16.17 -3.43 43.81
N PRO A 113 -15.03 -3.25 43.13
CA PRO A 113 -15.03 -2.94 41.70
C PRO A 113 -15.37 -4.18 40.87
N TYR A 114 -16.04 -3.96 39.73
CA TYR A 114 -16.14 -5.01 38.71
C TYR A 114 -14.79 -5.17 37.99
N VAL A 115 -14.39 -6.40 37.66
CA VAL A 115 -13.08 -6.68 37.07
C VAL A 115 -13.27 -7.68 35.94
N THR A 116 -12.74 -7.39 34.74
CA THR A 116 -13.08 -8.16 33.54
C THR A 116 -12.55 -9.59 33.54
N TYR A 117 -11.46 -9.90 34.26
CA TYR A 117 -10.98 -11.28 34.45
C TYR A 117 -11.77 -12.10 35.48
N LYS A 118 -12.70 -11.50 36.25
CA LYS A 118 -13.48 -12.27 37.24
C LYS A 118 -14.42 -13.25 36.50
N PRO A 119 -14.52 -14.53 36.93
CA PRO A 119 -15.32 -15.54 36.23
C PRO A 119 -16.78 -15.13 35.95
N LYS A 120 -17.44 -14.44 36.88
CA LYS A 120 -18.83 -13.97 36.71
C LYS A 120 -18.99 -12.91 35.62
N TYR A 121 -17.97 -12.08 35.42
CA TYR A 121 -17.96 -11.11 34.32
C TYR A 121 -17.81 -11.85 32.98
N MET A 122 -16.84 -12.77 32.90
CA MET A 122 -16.61 -13.59 31.70
C MET A 122 -17.83 -14.45 31.33
N GLU A 123 -18.51 -15.05 32.31
CA GLU A 123 -19.75 -15.81 32.11
C GLU A 123 -20.85 -14.94 31.45
N SER A 124 -20.97 -13.68 31.86
CA SER A 124 -21.91 -12.74 31.24
C SER A 124 -21.54 -12.41 29.79
N VAL A 125 -20.23 -12.28 29.49
CA VAL A 125 -19.73 -12.10 28.12
C VAL A 125 -20.01 -13.35 27.27
N TRP A 126 -19.82 -14.56 27.80
CA TRP A 126 -20.16 -15.80 27.11
C TRP A 126 -21.65 -15.91 26.82
N TRP A 127 -22.50 -15.52 27.77
CA TRP A 127 -23.94 -15.43 27.54
C TRP A 127 -24.27 -14.47 26.38
N LEU A 128 -23.66 -13.27 26.34
CA LEU A 128 -23.84 -12.31 25.24
C LEU A 128 -23.40 -12.88 23.89
N LEU A 129 -22.23 -13.52 23.82
CA LEU A 129 -21.73 -14.17 22.60
C LEU A 129 -22.70 -15.26 22.14
N LYS A 130 -23.25 -16.05 23.06
CA LYS A 130 -24.29 -17.04 22.75
C LYS A 130 -25.55 -16.38 22.17
N GLN A 131 -26.01 -15.27 22.76
CA GLN A 131 -27.17 -14.54 22.22
C GLN A 131 -26.94 -14.01 20.81
N ILE A 132 -25.73 -13.52 20.51
CA ILE A 132 -25.36 -13.03 19.17
C ILE A 132 -25.31 -14.20 18.18
N TYR A 133 -24.74 -15.33 18.60
CA TYR A 133 -24.68 -16.57 17.82
C TYR A 133 -26.08 -17.13 17.52
N ASP A 134 -26.94 -17.24 18.53
CA ASP A 134 -28.32 -17.75 18.39
C ASP A 134 -29.15 -16.88 17.43
N LYS A 135 -28.79 -15.59 17.28
CA LYS A 135 -29.41 -14.65 16.33
C LYS A 135 -28.80 -14.71 14.91
N GLY A 136 -27.81 -15.57 14.67
CA GLY A 136 -27.11 -15.67 13.39
C GLY A 136 -26.21 -14.47 13.07
N LEU A 137 -25.83 -13.67 14.08
CA LEU A 137 -25.00 -12.46 13.92
C LEU A 137 -23.49 -12.73 14.10
N LEU A 138 -23.11 -13.95 14.51
CA LEU A 138 -21.72 -14.38 14.66
C LEU A 138 -21.41 -15.47 13.64
N TYR A 139 -20.43 -15.23 12.76
CA TYR A 139 -20.03 -16.18 11.72
C TYR A 139 -18.51 -16.22 11.56
N LYS A 140 -18.01 -17.34 11.03
CA LYS A 140 -16.60 -17.48 10.63
C LYS A 140 -16.45 -17.02 9.18
N GLY A 141 -15.50 -16.12 8.92
CA GLY A 141 -15.18 -15.64 7.59
C GLY A 141 -13.67 -15.57 7.36
N TYR A 142 -13.27 -15.52 6.09
CA TYR A 142 -11.91 -15.21 5.66
C TYR A 142 -11.95 -13.84 5.00
N THR A 143 -11.20 -12.89 5.56
CA THR A 143 -11.19 -11.50 5.13
C THR A 143 -9.79 -10.94 5.26
N ILE A 144 -9.42 -10.02 4.37
CA ILE A 144 -8.23 -9.20 4.56
C ILE A 144 -8.50 -8.23 5.71
N GLN A 145 -7.59 -8.21 6.69
CA GLN A 145 -7.71 -7.40 7.90
C GLN A 145 -6.38 -6.70 8.16
N PRO A 146 -6.39 -5.51 8.78
CA PRO A 146 -5.18 -4.94 9.36
C PRO A 146 -4.56 -5.96 10.32
N TYR A 147 -3.26 -6.18 10.18
CA TYR A 147 -2.54 -7.20 10.95
C TYR A 147 -1.28 -6.59 11.55
N SER A 148 -1.00 -6.90 12.81
CA SER A 148 0.26 -6.52 13.46
C SER A 148 1.22 -7.71 13.45
N PRO A 149 2.30 -7.69 12.63
CA PRO A 149 3.30 -8.75 12.62
C PRO A 149 3.93 -8.96 14.00
N LYS A 150 4.12 -7.87 14.76
CA LYS A 150 4.70 -7.90 16.10
C LYS A 150 3.76 -8.56 17.12
N ALA A 151 2.45 -8.28 17.05
CA ALA A 151 1.48 -8.83 17.99
C ALA A 151 0.90 -10.18 17.54
N GLY A 152 1.16 -10.60 16.29
CA GLY A 152 0.69 -11.86 15.74
C GLY A 152 -0.84 -11.97 15.61
N THR A 153 -1.55 -10.84 15.47
CA THR A 153 -3.01 -10.81 15.47
C THR A 153 -3.56 -9.71 14.56
N GLY A 154 -4.79 -9.95 14.07
CA GLY A 154 -5.59 -8.92 13.40
C GLY A 154 -6.01 -7.81 14.36
N LEU A 155 -6.18 -6.61 13.82
CA LEU A 155 -6.60 -5.41 14.54
C LEU A 155 -7.93 -4.91 13.98
N SER A 156 -8.75 -4.35 14.86
CA SER A 156 -10.01 -3.72 14.48
C SER A 156 -9.82 -2.35 13.82
N SER A 157 -10.83 -1.88 13.10
CA SER A 157 -10.87 -0.52 12.55
C SER A 157 -10.74 0.57 13.63
N HIS A 158 -11.21 0.32 14.86
CA HIS A 158 -11.07 1.27 15.96
C HIS A 158 -9.62 1.36 16.44
N GLU A 159 -8.90 0.25 16.52
CA GLU A 159 -7.49 0.20 16.96
C GLU A 159 -6.56 0.90 15.97
N VAL A 160 -6.75 0.71 14.66
CA VAL A 160 -5.93 1.38 13.64
C VAL A 160 -6.22 2.87 13.52
N ASN A 161 -7.35 3.35 14.04
CA ASN A 161 -7.73 4.77 14.07
C ASN A 161 -7.42 5.46 15.40
N GLN A 162 -6.74 4.78 16.34
CA GLN A 162 -6.30 5.42 17.57
C GLN A 162 -5.24 6.51 17.31
N PRO A 163 -5.19 7.57 18.13
CA PRO A 163 -4.14 8.59 18.03
C PRO A 163 -2.73 7.96 18.07
N GLY A 164 -1.90 8.32 17.09
CA GLY A 164 -0.53 7.81 16.97
C GLY A 164 -0.37 6.46 16.25
N ALA A 165 -1.49 5.85 15.79
CA ALA A 165 -1.48 4.68 14.92
C ALA A 165 -1.00 5.02 13.50
N TYR A 166 -1.47 6.14 12.93
CA TYR A 166 -0.94 6.69 11.69
C TYR A 166 0.31 7.52 11.95
N ARG A 167 1.31 7.34 11.09
CA ARG A 167 2.60 8.04 11.15
C ARG A 167 3.08 8.28 9.73
N ASP A 168 3.76 9.40 9.52
CA ASP A 168 4.46 9.64 8.27
C ASP A 168 5.65 8.68 8.20
N VAL A 169 5.67 7.89 7.13
CA VAL A 169 6.74 6.95 6.81
C VAL A 169 7.16 7.15 5.37
N THR A 170 8.44 6.92 5.10
CA THR A 170 8.96 6.95 3.73
C THR A 170 8.95 5.54 3.18
N ASP A 171 8.13 5.29 2.16
CA ASP A 171 8.09 4.03 1.44
C ASP A 171 8.85 4.10 0.11
N THR A 172 9.40 2.95 -0.29
CA THR A 172 9.98 2.80 -1.63
C THR A 172 8.87 2.50 -2.61
N THR A 173 8.66 3.38 -3.57
CA THR A 173 7.69 3.17 -4.65
C THR A 173 8.38 2.67 -5.90
N ILE A 174 7.70 1.82 -6.67
CA ILE A 174 8.20 1.34 -7.96
C ILE A 174 7.10 1.35 -9.01
N VAL A 175 7.52 1.42 -10.28
CA VAL A 175 6.65 1.20 -11.44
C VAL A 175 7.14 -0.06 -12.14
N ALA A 176 6.35 -1.12 -12.09
CA ALA A 176 6.65 -2.40 -12.72
C ALA A 176 6.09 -2.45 -14.16
N GLN A 177 6.85 -3.06 -15.06
CA GLN A 177 6.48 -3.30 -16.45
C GLN A 177 5.96 -4.73 -16.60
N PHE A 178 4.70 -4.89 -16.98
CA PHE A 178 4.08 -6.20 -17.20
C PHE A 178 3.94 -6.45 -18.69
N GLN A 179 4.75 -7.36 -19.24
CA GLN A 179 4.76 -7.69 -20.66
C GLN A 179 3.46 -8.39 -21.07
N THR A 180 2.78 -7.86 -22.09
CA THR A 180 1.53 -8.43 -22.60
C THR A 180 1.78 -9.63 -23.51
N LEU A 181 0.79 -10.52 -23.60
CA LEU A 181 0.79 -11.61 -24.58
C LEU A 181 0.24 -11.11 -25.92
N PRO A 182 1.05 -11.09 -27.01
CA PRO A 182 0.66 -10.48 -28.28
C PRO A 182 -0.66 -11.01 -28.87
N GLU A 183 -0.94 -12.29 -28.69
CA GLU A 183 -2.15 -12.96 -29.18
C GLU A 183 -3.44 -12.49 -28.50
N THR A 184 -3.33 -11.81 -27.35
CA THR A 184 -4.46 -11.27 -26.60
C THR A 184 -4.67 -9.78 -26.79
N LEU A 185 -3.77 -9.11 -27.50
CA LEU A 185 -3.87 -7.68 -27.76
C LEU A 185 -5.01 -7.38 -28.74
N PRO A 186 -5.85 -6.37 -28.47
CA PRO A 186 -6.83 -5.89 -29.44
C PRO A 186 -6.14 -5.17 -30.61
N SER A 187 -6.84 -5.04 -31.74
CA SER A 187 -6.27 -4.50 -33.00
C SER A 187 -5.61 -3.12 -32.86
N PHE A 188 -6.07 -2.28 -31.93
CA PHE A 188 -5.52 -0.95 -31.69
C PHE A 188 -4.20 -0.95 -30.90
N LEU A 189 -3.80 -2.07 -30.31
CA LEU A 189 -2.49 -2.28 -29.65
C LEU A 189 -1.57 -3.22 -30.44
N GLN A 190 -2.05 -3.81 -31.54
CA GLN A 190 -1.25 -4.66 -32.40
C GLN A 190 -0.37 -3.84 -33.35
N GLY A 191 0.75 -4.42 -33.80
CA GLY A 191 1.64 -3.81 -34.79
C GLY A 191 2.70 -2.86 -34.22
N PHE A 192 2.75 -2.69 -32.90
CA PHE A 192 3.73 -1.81 -32.23
C PHE A 192 4.93 -2.57 -31.62
N GLY A 193 4.96 -3.90 -31.73
CA GLY A 193 5.96 -4.75 -31.06
C GLY A 193 5.51 -5.15 -29.65
N ASP A 194 6.47 -5.37 -28.75
CA ASP A 194 6.17 -5.72 -27.37
C ASP A 194 5.52 -4.55 -26.63
N VAL A 195 4.35 -4.80 -26.04
CA VAL A 195 3.56 -3.84 -25.26
C VAL A 195 3.59 -4.25 -23.80
N HIS A 196 3.79 -3.29 -22.91
CA HIS A 196 3.82 -3.49 -21.47
C HIS A 196 2.76 -2.62 -20.78
N PHE A 197 2.16 -3.12 -19.70
CA PHE A 197 1.41 -2.26 -18.78
C PHE A 197 2.34 -1.71 -17.70
N LEU A 198 2.18 -0.43 -17.35
CA LEU A 198 2.86 0.16 -16.20
C LEU A 198 1.93 0.12 -15.00
N ALA A 199 2.30 -0.62 -13.96
CA ALA A 199 1.58 -0.56 -12.68
C ALA A 199 2.49 -0.02 -11.59
N TRP A 200 1.99 0.99 -10.86
CA TRP A 200 2.70 1.61 -9.75
C TRP A 200 2.29 0.98 -8.42
N THR A 201 3.24 0.85 -7.49
CA THR A 201 2.96 0.38 -6.13
C THR A 201 3.91 1.01 -5.10
N THR A 202 3.39 1.28 -3.90
CA THR A 202 4.16 1.67 -2.70
C THR A 202 4.62 0.46 -1.89
N THR A 203 4.12 -0.74 -2.21
CA THR A 203 4.43 -1.99 -1.51
C THR A 203 5.08 -3.01 -2.46
N PRO A 204 6.34 -2.83 -2.89
CA PRO A 204 7.02 -3.78 -3.78
C PRO A 204 6.96 -5.24 -3.33
N TRP A 205 6.91 -5.47 -2.01
CA TRP A 205 6.84 -6.80 -1.40
C TRP A 205 5.54 -7.57 -1.72
N THR A 206 4.49 -6.92 -2.23
CA THR A 206 3.25 -7.58 -2.66
C THR A 206 3.31 -8.10 -4.10
N LEU A 207 4.28 -7.67 -4.92
CA LEU A 207 4.41 -8.08 -6.33
C LEU A 207 4.52 -9.60 -6.56
N PRO A 208 5.22 -10.38 -5.71
CA PRO A 208 5.23 -11.84 -5.85
C PRO A 208 3.83 -12.48 -5.78
N SER A 209 2.85 -11.80 -5.17
CA SER A 209 1.45 -12.26 -5.06
C SER A 209 0.52 -11.58 -6.07
N ASN A 210 1.06 -10.96 -7.12
CA ASN A 210 0.24 -10.41 -8.19
C ASN A 210 -0.54 -11.51 -8.92
N THR A 211 -1.83 -11.27 -9.15
CA THR A 211 -2.70 -12.21 -9.89
C THR A 211 -3.45 -11.56 -11.05
N ALA A 212 -3.55 -10.23 -11.08
CA ALA A 212 -4.19 -9.48 -12.14
C ALA A 212 -3.66 -8.04 -12.21
N LEU A 213 -4.01 -7.32 -13.28
CA LEU A 213 -3.90 -5.87 -13.34
C LEU A 213 -5.30 -5.28 -13.38
N THR A 214 -5.59 -4.28 -12.56
CA THR A 214 -6.90 -3.63 -12.53
C THR A 214 -6.87 -2.29 -13.21
N VAL A 215 -7.85 -2.06 -14.10
CA VAL A 215 -8.08 -0.79 -14.81
C VAL A 215 -9.48 -0.25 -14.53
N GLY A 216 -9.60 1.07 -14.51
CA GLY A 216 -10.90 1.73 -14.40
C GLY A 216 -11.63 1.71 -15.75
N PRO A 217 -12.84 1.15 -15.87
CA PRO A 217 -13.47 0.91 -17.18
C PRO A 217 -13.79 2.19 -17.96
N LYS A 218 -13.98 3.31 -17.25
CA LYS A 218 -14.31 4.63 -17.83
C LYS A 218 -13.10 5.53 -18.07
N ILE A 219 -11.92 5.14 -17.57
CA ILE A 219 -10.68 5.91 -17.68
C ILE A 219 -10.13 5.80 -19.10
N ASP A 220 -9.56 6.90 -19.60
CA ASP A 220 -8.82 6.94 -20.87
C ASP A 220 -7.37 6.52 -20.65
N TYR A 221 -6.92 5.54 -21.44
CA TYR A 221 -5.57 5.01 -21.47
C TYR A 221 -4.90 5.33 -22.80
N VAL A 222 -3.57 5.41 -22.77
CA VAL A 222 -2.75 5.67 -23.96
C VAL A 222 -1.68 4.59 -24.12
N LEU A 223 -1.34 4.29 -25.37
CA LEU A 223 -0.10 3.61 -25.72
C LEU A 223 0.99 4.65 -25.95
N VAL A 224 2.09 4.56 -25.22
CA VAL A 224 3.24 5.46 -25.34
C VAL A 224 4.45 4.68 -25.82
N LYS A 225 5.07 5.15 -26.89
CA LYS A 225 6.38 4.66 -27.37
C LYS A 225 7.48 5.52 -26.77
N THR A 226 8.45 4.89 -26.11
CA THR A 226 9.53 5.57 -25.41
C THR A 226 10.72 4.62 -25.20
N PHE A 227 11.65 4.99 -24.32
CA PHE A 227 12.76 4.14 -23.88
C PHE A 227 12.73 3.94 -22.37
N ASN A 228 13.20 2.79 -21.92
CA ASN A 228 13.38 2.51 -20.50
C ASN A 228 14.46 3.44 -19.91
N GLN A 229 14.18 4.16 -18.82
CA GLN A 229 15.15 5.08 -18.22
C GLN A 229 16.41 4.42 -17.62
N TYR A 230 16.38 3.10 -17.41
CA TYR A 230 17.49 2.35 -16.81
C TYR A 230 18.26 1.56 -17.87
N THR A 231 17.56 0.82 -18.74
CA THR A 231 18.19 -0.01 -19.78
C THR A 231 18.39 0.73 -21.09
N PHE A 232 17.61 1.80 -21.33
CA PHE A 232 17.58 2.58 -22.57
C PHE A 232 17.15 1.79 -23.80
N GLU A 233 16.54 0.63 -23.58
CA GLU A 233 15.91 -0.15 -24.62
C GLU A 233 14.55 0.46 -25.00
N PRO A 234 14.16 0.37 -26.28
CA PRO A 234 12.87 0.86 -26.74
C PRO A 234 11.74 0.04 -26.09
N ILE A 235 10.72 0.72 -25.60
CA ILE A 235 9.54 0.12 -24.97
C ILE A 235 8.26 0.78 -25.47
N ASN A 236 7.19 0.00 -25.56
CA ASN A 236 5.83 0.51 -25.72
C ASN A 236 5.05 0.20 -24.46
N VAL A 237 4.46 1.23 -23.86
CA VAL A 237 3.88 1.14 -22.52
C VAL A 237 2.47 1.73 -22.47
N VAL A 238 1.59 1.09 -21.71
CA VAL A 238 0.21 1.52 -21.49
C VAL A 238 0.03 2.03 -20.06
N LEU A 239 -0.60 3.20 -19.95
CA LEU A 239 -0.93 3.89 -18.71
C LEU A 239 -2.09 4.86 -18.93
N ALA A 240 -2.68 5.38 -17.86
CA ALA A 240 -3.77 6.34 -17.95
C ALA A 240 -3.29 7.68 -18.55
N LYS A 241 -4.07 8.23 -19.48
CA LYS A 241 -3.77 9.46 -20.23
C LYS A 241 -3.44 10.65 -19.32
N ASN A 242 -4.22 10.81 -18.25
CA ASN A 242 -4.02 11.90 -17.28
C ASN A 242 -2.71 11.80 -16.49
N LEU A 243 -2.07 10.63 -16.46
CA LEU A 243 -0.87 10.37 -15.68
C LEU A 243 0.42 10.37 -16.52
N VAL A 244 0.32 10.50 -17.85
CA VAL A 244 1.48 10.62 -18.77
C VAL A 244 2.43 11.72 -18.32
N GLY A 245 1.91 12.92 -18.03
CA GLY A 245 2.73 14.05 -17.62
C GLY A 245 3.41 13.89 -16.26
N LYS A 246 2.88 13.02 -15.38
CA LYS A 246 3.51 12.67 -14.11
C LYS A 246 4.57 11.58 -14.28
N GLN A 247 4.27 10.55 -15.07
CA GLN A 247 5.16 9.42 -15.31
C GLN A 247 6.37 9.79 -16.17
N PHE A 248 6.17 10.63 -17.19
CA PHE A 248 7.17 11.09 -18.14
C PHE A 248 7.46 12.58 -17.96
N ASP A 249 7.69 12.98 -16.70
CA ASP A 249 7.99 14.37 -16.37
C ASP A 249 9.45 14.75 -16.69
N LYS A 250 9.72 16.06 -16.71
CA LYS A 250 11.08 16.58 -16.96
C LYS A 250 12.07 16.23 -15.85
N LYS A 251 11.60 15.99 -14.62
CA LYS A 251 12.49 15.57 -13.51
C LYS A 251 13.04 14.18 -13.77
N SER A 252 12.23 13.32 -14.38
CA SER A 252 12.58 11.98 -14.88
C SER A 252 13.28 12.02 -16.24
N ASN A 253 13.66 13.21 -16.73
CA ASN A 253 14.38 13.43 -17.97
C ASN A 253 13.63 12.94 -19.22
N TYR A 254 12.30 13.08 -19.26
CA TYR A 254 11.48 12.78 -20.45
C TYR A 254 11.00 14.04 -21.18
N THR A 255 10.74 13.93 -22.48
CA THR A 255 10.14 14.99 -23.30
C THR A 255 9.18 14.44 -24.34
N GLU A 256 8.01 15.05 -24.45
CA GLU A 256 7.02 14.68 -25.45
C GLU A 256 7.48 15.10 -26.84
N VAL A 257 7.37 14.20 -27.81
CA VAL A 257 7.64 14.49 -29.22
C VAL A 257 6.38 14.24 -30.04
N LYS A 258 6.25 14.96 -31.17
CA LYS A 258 5.08 14.85 -32.07
C LYS A 258 5.31 13.93 -33.26
N ASP A 259 6.55 13.46 -33.42
CA ASP A 259 7.00 12.72 -34.60
C ASP A 259 7.84 11.53 -34.15
N ASP A 260 7.51 10.35 -34.66
CA ASP A 260 8.24 9.10 -34.44
C ASP A 260 9.71 9.22 -34.83
N PHE A 261 10.02 10.15 -35.72
CA PHE A 261 11.39 10.49 -36.08
C PHE A 261 12.27 10.87 -34.88
N GLU A 262 11.77 11.67 -33.92
CA GLU A 262 12.58 12.08 -32.77
C GLU A 262 12.85 10.89 -31.83
N ILE A 263 11.93 9.93 -31.76
CA ILE A 263 12.13 8.65 -31.07
C ILE A 263 13.29 7.90 -31.72
N LYS A 264 13.29 7.80 -33.05
CA LYS A 264 14.36 7.15 -33.83
C LYS A 264 15.70 7.89 -33.74
N LEU A 265 15.70 9.19 -33.53
CA LEU A 265 16.95 9.96 -33.39
C LEU A 265 17.62 9.75 -32.01
N TYR A 266 16.88 9.30 -31.00
CA TYR A 266 17.39 9.19 -29.63
C TYR A 266 18.57 8.22 -29.45
N PRO A 267 18.56 6.97 -29.97
CA PRO A 267 19.70 6.07 -29.87
C PRO A 267 20.98 6.66 -30.47
N LEU A 268 20.86 7.37 -31.60
CA LEU A 268 21.97 8.08 -32.22
C LEU A 268 22.48 9.21 -31.32
N LYS A 269 21.59 10.11 -30.86
CA LYS A 269 21.94 11.20 -29.92
C LYS A 269 22.66 10.66 -28.68
N ARG A 270 22.20 9.52 -28.15
CA ARG A 270 22.77 8.86 -26.97
C ARG A 270 24.15 8.26 -27.25
N SER A 271 24.34 7.59 -28.39
CA SER A 271 25.64 6.99 -28.76
C SER A 271 26.78 8.01 -28.78
N LEU A 272 26.49 9.29 -29.04
CA LEU A 272 27.47 10.37 -29.02
C LEU A 272 28.05 10.66 -27.63
N LEU A 273 27.40 10.18 -26.57
CA LEU A 273 27.87 10.31 -25.18
C LEU A 273 28.88 9.22 -24.81
N ILE A 274 29.01 8.16 -25.61
CA ILE A 274 29.99 7.10 -25.41
C ILE A 274 31.38 7.65 -25.72
N LYS A 275 32.29 7.58 -24.75
CA LYS A 275 33.65 8.12 -24.86
C LYS A 275 34.57 7.23 -25.68
N ASP A 276 34.40 5.92 -25.58
CA ASP A 276 35.18 4.95 -26.33
C ASP A 276 34.74 4.93 -27.80
N ALA A 277 35.69 5.06 -28.72
CA ALA A 277 35.40 5.19 -30.14
C ALA A 277 34.94 3.86 -30.76
N GLU A 278 35.46 2.73 -30.30
CA GLU A 278 35.08 1.41 -30.81
C GLU A 278 33.68 1.03 -30.34
N GLU A 279 33.37 1.24 -29.06
CA GLU A 279 32.02 1.02 -28.50
C GLU A 279 30.98 1.94 -29.13
N LYS A 280 31.32 3.21 -29.35
CA LYS A 280 30.45 4.17 -30.06
C LYS A 280 30.16 3.70 -31.47
N SER A 281 31.20 3.32 -32.23
CA SER A 281 31.08 2.83 -33.61
C SER A 281 30.22 1.56 -33.66
N LYS A 282 30.42 0.63 -32.72
CA LYS A 282 29.62 -0.59 -32.60
C LYS A 282 28.14 -0.29 -32.35
N ALA A 283 27.81 0.55 -31.36
CA ALA A 283 26.44 0.89 -31.02
C ALA A 283 25.69 1.58 -32.19
N GLN A 284 26.40 2.43 -32.95
CA GLN A 284 25.84 3.08 -34.13
C GLN A 284 25.57 2.09 -35.27
N LYS A 285 26.51 1.19 -35.56
CA LYS A 285 26.33 0.13 -36.58
C LYS A 285 25.15 -0.78 -36.24
N GLU A 286 25.07 -1.23 -34.99
CA GLU A 286 23.97 -2.07 -34.51
C GLU A 286 22.62 -1.36 -34.67
N TYR A 287 22.54 -0.07 -34.32
CA TYR A 287 21.31 0.71 -34.49
C TYR A 287 20.94 0.90 -35.97
N PHE A 288 21.88 1.30 -36.83
CA PHE A 288 21.60 1.48 -38.27
C PHE A 288 21.17 0.18 -38.96
N ALA A 289 21.67 -0.97 -38.50
CA ALA A 289 21.23 -2.27 -39.00
C ALA A 289 19.74 -2.58 -38.73
N THR A 290 19.11 -1.89 -37.78
CA THR A 290 17.67 -2.04 -37.48
C THR A 290 16.76 -1.20 -38.38
N LEU A 291 17.32 -0.31 -39.20
CA LEU A 291 16.59 0.67 -39.99
C LEU A 291 16.64 0.32 -41.48
N SER A 292 15.58 0.67 -42.21
CA SER A 292 15.60 0.61 -43.68
C SER A 292 16.45 1.74 -44.28
N ASN A 293 16.99 1.52 -45.48
CA ASN A 293 17.80 2.52 -46.19
C ASN A 293 17.09 3.89 -46.32
N GLU A 294 15.77 3.89 -46.51
CA GLU A 294 14.96 5.13 -46.61
C GLU A 294 14.86 5.87 -45.27
N GLU A 295 14.76 5.14 -44.16
CA GLU A 295 14.73 5.72 -42.80
C GLU A 295 16.08 6.30 -42.43
N VAL A 296 17.16 5.60 -42.80
CA VAL A 296 18.54 6.08 -42.61
C VAL A 296 18.73 7.40 -43.36
N GLU A 297 18.36 7.48 -44.63
CA GLU A 297 18.49 8.71 -45.43
C GLU A 297 17.67 9.88 -44.86
N LYS A 298 16.46 9.63 -44.37
CA LYS A 298 15.62 10.63 -43.69
C LYS A 298 16.24 11.10 -42.36
N LEU A 299 16.80 10.18 -41.58
CA LEU A 299 17.48 10.47 -40.31
C LEU A 299 18.64 11.44 -40.52
N TYR A 300 19.45 11.18 -41.54
CA TYR A 300 20.57 12.04 -41.89
C TYR A 300 20.16 13.44 -42.36
N LYS A 301 19.15 13.55 -43.25
CA LYS A 301 18.71 14.84 -43.81
C LYS A 301 18.15 15.80 -42.75
N LYS A 302 17.46 15.30 -41.74
CA LYS A 302 16.77 16.13 -40.72
C LYS A 302 17.63 16.39 -39.47
N ALA A 303 18.71 15.64 -39.27
CA ALA A 303 19.69 15.90 -38.21
C ALA A 303 20.69 17.03 -38.51
N ASP A 304 20.52 17.76 -39.64
CA ASP A 304 21.44 18.83 -40.11
C ASP A 304 22.91 18.37 -40.25
N LEU A 305 23.10 17.08 -40.56
CA LEU A 305 24.42 16.47 -40.76
C LEU A 305 24.84 16.70 -42.22
N VAL A 306 25.69 17.72 -42.47
CA VAL A 306 26.15 18.10 -43.81
C VAL A 306 27.04 17.02 -44.43
N PHE A 307 26.70 16.57 -45.65
CA PHE A 307 27.57 15.75 -46.50
C PHE A 307 28.78 16.55 -46.99
N SER A 308 30.00 16.04 -46.78
CA SER A 308 31.10 16.27 -47.72
C SER A 308 31.01 15.23 -48.83
N LYS A 309 31.15 15.67 -50.09
CA LYS A 309 31.00 14.85 -51.30
C LYS A 309 31.93 13.62 -51.31
N GLU A 310 31.39 12.57 -51.94
CA GLU A 310 31.93 11.22 -52.19
C GLU A 310 31.76 10.24 -51.01
N TRP A 311 30.98 9.19 -51.28
CA TRP A 311 30.30 8.34 -50.29
C TRP A 311 31.03 6.99 -50.18
N ASP A 312 31.64 6.71 -49.03
CA ASP A 312 32.01 5.35 -48.58
C ASP A 312 31.45 5.14 -47.16
N TYR A 313 30.54 4.16 -47.05
CA TYR A 313 29.89 3.76 -45.80
C TYR A 313 30.91 3.33 -44.72
N ASN A 314 32.10 2.85 -45.11
CA ASN A 314 33.13 2.37 -44.19
C ASN A 314 34.07 3.46 -43.65
N ASP A 315 34.25 4.57 -44.37
CA ASP A 315 35.19 5.64 -43.96
C ASP A 315 34.59 6.55 -42.87
N TYR A 316 33.26 6.70 -42.88
CA TYR A 316 32.54 7.55 -41.93
C TYR A 316 32.55 7.04 -40.48
N LEU A 317 32.62 5.72 -40.30
CA LEU A 317 32.68 5.06 -38.98
C LEU A 317 34.02 5.28 -38.26
N ASN A 318 35.05 5.71 -38.99
CA ASN A 318 36.40 5.89 -38.47
C ASN A 318 36.77 7.35 -38.16
N ASN A 319 36.08 8.34 -38.76
CA ASN A 319 36.55 9.74 -38.77
C ASN A 319 35.57 10.80 -38.20
N PHE A 320 34.48 10.42 -37.52
CA PHE A 320 33.50 11.39 -36.99
C PHE A 320 33.72 11.77 -35.51
N GLN A 321 34.35 12.92 -35.27
CA GLN A 321 34.27 13.66 -34.01
C GLN A 321 33.22 14.78 -34.12
N ILE A 322 32.02 14.53 -33.59
CA ILE A 322 31.12 15.63 -33.20
C ILE A 322 31.76 16.31 -31.98
N PRO A 323 31.83 17.66 -31.92
CA PRO A 323 32.34 18.35 -30.75
C PRO A 323 31.61 17.87 -29.49
N PHE A 324 32.39 17.42 -28.51
CA PHE A 324 31.89 17.10 -27.18
C PHE A 324 31.44 18.42 -26.53
N ASP A 325 30.14 18.61 -26.43
CA ASP A 325 29.53 19.70 -25.68
C ASP A 325 29.23 19.18 -24.27
N GLU A 326 29.94 19.71 -23.26
CA GLU A 326 29.76 19.33 -21.86
C GLU A 326 28.32 19.55 -21.34
N GLU A 327 27.52 20.41 -22.00
CA GLU A 327 26.13 20.66 -21.64
C GLU A 327 25.17 19.51 -22.02
N ARG A 328 25.56 18.57 -22.89
CA ARG A 328 24.70 17.45 -23.34
C ARG A 328 24.70 16.22 -22.43
N LYS A 329 25.03 16.37 -21.14
CA LYS A 329 24.99 15.30 -20.12
C LYS A 329 23.58 14.74 -19.84
N LYS A 330 22.53 15.24 -20.49
CA LYS A 330 21.15 14.75 -20.37
C LYS A 330 20.43 14.85 -21.72
N SER A 331 20.61 13.87 -22.61
CA SER A 331 19.65 13.72 -23.70
C SER A 331 18.31 13.32 -23.09
N GLU A 332 17.34 14.24 -23.10
CA GLU A 332 15.97 13.96 -22.67
C GLU A 332 15.44 12.75 -23.46
N ILE A 333 14.83 11.79 -22.76
CA ILE A 333 14.23 10.59 -23.33
C ILE A 333 12.93 11.01 -24.03
N PRO A 334 12.82 10.89 -25.36
CA PRO A 334 11.60 11.27 -26.04
C PRO A 334 10.51 10.22 -25.84
N TYR A 335 9.27 10.67 -25.73
CA TYR A 335 8.11 9.79 -25.75
C TYR A 335 7.04 10.30 -26.72
N LEU A 336 6.31 9.36 -27.33
CA LEU A 336 5.27 9.63 -28.32
C LEU A 336 4.00 8.85 -27.97
N ILE A 337 2.85 9.52 -27.93
CA ILE A 337 1.54 8.87 -27.79
C ILE A 337 1.12 8.31 -29.15
N LEU A 338 0.85 7.01 -29.22
CA LEU A 338 0.52 6.29 -30.44
C LEU A 338 -0.97 6.02 -30.62
N ALA A 339 -1.67 5.68 -29.54
CA ALA A 339 -3.07 5.28 -29.56
C ALA A 339 -3.75 5.61 -28.23
N GLU A 340 -5.08 5.70 -28.26
CA GLU A 340 -5.94 5.90 -27.09
C GLU A 340 -7.00 4.80 -27.03
N ALA A 341 -7.37 4.39 -25.82
CA ALA A 341 -8.39 3.38 -25.57
C ALA A 341 -9.12 3.64 -24.25
N LYS A 342 -10.34 3.12 -24.10
CA LYS A 342 -11.00 3.09 -22.80
C LYS A 342 -10.51 1.89 -21.99
N GLY A 343 -10.53 2.01 -20.66
CA GLY A 343 -10.16 0.90 -19.78
C GLY A 343 -10.98 -0.36 -20.03
N ALA A 344 -12.25 -0.22 -20.42
CA ALA A 344 -13.09 -1.35 -20.84
C ALA A 344 -12.51 -2.14 -22.02
N ASP A 345 -11.80 -1.48 -22.94
CA ASP A 345 -11.19 -2.12 -24.12
C ASP A 345 -9.90 -2.89 -23.77
N LEU A 346 -9.34 -2.66 -22.57
CA LEU A 346 -8.14 -3.35 -22.08
C LEU A 346 -8.46 -4.61 -21.29
N VAL A 347 -9.70 -4.77 -20.82
CA VAL A 347 -10.12 -5.90 -19.97
C VAL A 347 -9.97 -7.21 -20.75
N GLY A 348 -9.36 -8.20 -20.11
CA GLY A 348 -9.13 -9.53 -20.69
C GLY A 348 -7.78 -9.71 -21.37
N ILE A 349 -7.03 -8.64 -21.65
CA ILE A 349 -5.65 -8.74 -22.15
C ILE A 349 -4.82 -9.53 -21.15
N LYS A 350 -4.08 -10.54 -21.62
CA LYS A 350 -3.21 -11.36 -20.78
C LYS A 350 -1.80 -10.81 -20.79
N TYR A 351 -1.06 -11.10 -19.73
CA TYR A 351 0.32 -10.68 -19.56
C TYR A 351 1.15 -11.80 -18.92
N GLU A 352 2.47 -11.72 -19.07
CA GLU A 352 3.40 -12.65 -18.45
C GLU A 352 3.47 -12.42 -16.94
N GLN A 353 3.51 -13.50 -16.17
CA GLN A 353 3.69 -13.38 -14.73
C GLN A 353 5.04 -12.71 -14.42
N LEU A 354 4.99 -11.55 -13.76
CA LEU A 354 6.18 -10.74 -13.45
C LEU A 354 7.23 -11.51 -12.64
N LEU A 355 6.80 -12.23 -11.61
CA LEU A 355 7.65 -13.06 -10.75
C LEU A 355 7.05 -14.46 -10.67
N PRO A 356 7.57 -15.45 -11.44
CA PRO A 356 7.00 -16.79 -11.55
C PRO A 356 7.36 -17.67 -10.33
N TYR A 357 7.01 -17.23 -9.13
CA TYR A 357 7.31 -17.92 -7.87
C TYR A 357 6.16 -18.83 -7.42
N ALA A 358 4.91 -18.39 -7.59
CA ALA A 358 3.73 -19.12 -7.17
C ALA A 358 2.52 -18.77 -8.05
N LEU A 359 1.59 -19.71 -8.17
CA LEU A 359 0.30 -19.49 -8.82
C LEU A 359 -0.81 -19.33 -7.77
N PRO A 360 -1.93 -18.67 -8.10
CA PRO A 360 -3.10 -18.65 -7.24
C PRO A 360 -3.56 -20.07 -6.87
N TYR A 361 -3.94 -20.25 -5.61
CA TYR A 361 -4.42 -21.56 -5.12
C TYR A 361 -5.74 -21.98 -5.78
N GLN A 362 -6.57 -21.01 -6.16
CA GLN A 362 -7.86 -21.23 -6.82
C GLN A 362 -7.84 -20.59 -8.20
N ASN A 363 -8.33 -21.33 -9.20
CA ASN A 363 -8.54 -20.90 -10.57
C ASN A 363 -7.31 -20.21 -11.23
N PRO A 364 -6.10 -20.79 -11.15
CA PRO A 364 -4.89 -20.18 -11.71
C PRO A 364 -4.98 -19.90 -13.21
N GLU A 365 -5.82 -20.61 -13.96
CA GLU A 365 -6.09 -20.41 -15.39
C GLU A 365 -6.73 -19.05 -15.72
N ASN A 366 -7.35 -18.41 -14.72
CA ASN A 366 -8.01 -17.10 -14.85
C ASN A 366 -7.13 -15.92 -14.43
N ALA A 367 -5.90 -16.19 -13.98
CA ALA A 367 -4.94 -15.20 -13.53
C ALA A 367 -4.17 -14.53 -14.69
N PHE A 368 -3.36 -13.54 -14.35
CA PHE A 368 -2.46 -12.80 -15.24
C PHE A 368 -3.16 -12.19 -16.45
N ARG A 369 -4.28 -11.53 -16.16
CA ARG A 369 -5.04 -10.74 -17.12
C ARG A 369 -5.45 -9.39 -16.54
N VAL A 370 -5.83 -8.49 -17.41
CA VAL A 370 -6.45 -7.22 -17.03
C VAL A 370 -7.90 -7.45 -16.61
N ILE A 371 -8.29 -6.91 -15.46
CA ILE A 371 -9.64 -6.93 -14.90
C ILE A 371 -10.16 -5.51 -14.68
N SER A 372 -11.46 -5.36 -14.53
CA SER A 372 -12.11 -4.08 -14.30
C SER A 372 -12.26 -3.78 -12.81
N GLY A 373 -12.04 -2.54 -12.40
CA GLY A 373 -12.31 -2.10 -11.02
C GLY A 373 -12.56 -0.61 -10.92
N ASP A 374 -13.65 -0.24 -10.26
CA ASP A 374 -14.09 1.16 -10.12
C ASP A 374 -13.29 1.98 -9.10
N PHE A 375 -12.44 1.33 -8.30
CA PHE A 375 -11.60 1.99 -7.29
C PHE A 375 -10.33 2.64 -7.88
N VAL A 376 -10.00 2.33 -9.13
CA VAL A 376 -8.83 2.90 -9.81
C VAL A 376 -9.05 4.38 -10.06
N THR A 377 -8.08 5.21 -9.67
CA THR A 377 -8.12 6.67 -9.88
C THR A 377 -7.00 7.12 -10.81
N THR A 378 -7.07 8.38 -11.25
CA THR A 378 -5.99 9.04 -11.99
C THR A 378 -5.36 10.17 -11.17
N GLU A 379 -5.43 10.08 -9.84
CA GLU A 379 -4.82 11.07 -8.97
C GLU A 379 -3.30 10.88 -8.94
N ASP A 380 -2.80 9.66 -8.72
CA ASP A 380 -1.37 9.33 -8.70
C ASP A 380 -1.08 7.94 -9.29
N GLY A 381 0.21 7.60 -9.43
CA GLY A 381 0.68 6.34 -10.02
C GLY A 381 0.58 6.34 -11.54
N THR A 382 0.10 5.23 -12.11
CA THR A 382 -0.02 5.02 -13.57
C THR A 382 -1.47 4.84 -14.04
N GLY A 383 -2.42 4.76 -13.11
CA GLY A 383 -3.83 4.45 -13.39
C GLY A 383 -4.07 2.97 -13.76
N ILE A 384 -3.08 2.11 -13.50
CA ILE A 384 -3.21 0.65 -13.55
C ILE A 384 -2.69 0.13 -12.21
N VAL A 385 -3.51 -0.67 -11.53
CA VAL A 385 -3.20 -1.19 -10.21
C VAL A 385 -2.78 -2.64 -10.32
N HIS A 386 -1.62 -3.00 -9.76
CA HIS A 386 -1.26 -4.39 -9.57
C HIS A 386 -2.17 -4.98 -8.49
N THR A 387 -2.82 -6.10 -8.78
CA THR A 387 -3.79 -6.72 -7.86
C THR A 387 -3.19 -7.93 -7.17
N ALA A 388 -3.22 -7.92 -5.84
CA ALA A 388 -2.80 -8.99 -4.95
C ALA A 388 -3.90 -9.30 -3.91
N PRO A 389 -4.83 -10.23 -4.20
CA PRO A 389 -5.99 -10.55 -3.37
C PRO A 389 -5.68 -10.95 -1.92
N THR A 390 -4.45 -11.38 -1.65
CA THR A 390 -3.99 -11.77 -0.30
C THR A 390 -3.73 -10.58 0.61
N PHE A 391 -3.50 -9.38 0.07
CA PHE A 391 -3.02 -8.22 0.83
C PHE A 391 -3.92 -6.98 0.71
N GLY A 392 -4.80 -6.91 -0.29
CA GLY A 392 -5.75 -5.82 -0.48
C GLY A 392 -7.21 -6.26 -0.38
N ALA A 393 -8.04 -5.50 0.34
CA ALA A 393 -9.47 -5.77 0.42
C ALA A 393 -10.20 -5.50 -0.90
N ASP A 394 -9.90 -4.38 -1.55
CA ASP A 394 -10.44 -4.05 -2.88
C ASP A 394 -9.92 -5.03 -3.93
N ASP A 395 -8.63 -5.39 -3.87
CA ASP A 395 -8.02 -6.42 -4.71
C ASP A 395 -8.74 -7.76 -4.61
N ALA A 396 -9.00 -8.21 -3.37
CA ALA A 396 -9.73 -9.46 -3.12
C ALA A 396 -11.16 -9.41 -3.66
N LYS A 397 -11.80 -8.24 -3.58
CA LYS A 397 -13.16 -8.04 -4.10
C LYS A 397 -13.18 -8.13 -5.62
N VAL A 398 -12.37 -7.33 -6.32
CA VAL A 398 -12.38 -7.31 -7.79
C VAL A 398 -11.89 -8.62 -8.40
N ALA A 399 -10.91 -9.28 -7.77
CA ALA A 399 -10.44 -10.58 -8.23
C ALA A 399 -11.47 -11.70 -8.03
N LYS A 400 -12.41 -11.54 -7.08
CA LYS A 400 -13.52 -12.48 -6.88
C LYS A 400 -14.69 -12.23 -7.85
N GLU A 401 -14.89 -10.98 -8.23
CA GLU A 401 -15.94 -10.57 -9.17
C GLU A 401 -15.58 -10.86 -10.64
N ALA A 402 -14.28 -10.84 -10.96
CA ALA A 402 -13.73 -11.10 -12.29
C ALA A 402 -13.60 -12.59 -12.60
#